data_AF-A0A8D6YIA0-F1
#
_entry.id   AF-A0A8D6YIA0-F1
#
_cell.length_a   1.000
_cell.length_b   1.000
_cell.length_c   1.000
_cell.angle_alpha   90.00
_cell.angle_beta   90.00
_cell.angle_gamma   90.00
#
_symmetry.space_group_name_H-M   'P 1'
#
loop_
_entity.id
_entity.type
_entity.pdbx_description
1 polymer ?
#
loop_
_entity_poly.entity_id
_entity_poly.type
_entity_poly.pdbx_seq_one_letter_code
_entity_poly.pdbx_strand_id
1 'polypeptide(L)'
;MQRRQFLLASAAAASLPWSGRLFAAPRDSARMLVVFLRGGYDSNNLLVPHASDFYYQARPTLAIVRPDAANPNSAVALDTRWGLNPVMRDALLPL
;
A
#
# COMPACT_ATOMS: atom_id res chain seq x y z
N MET A 1 -10.29 -50.14 48.01
CA MET A 1 -10.11 -48.87 47.28
C MET A 1 -10.32 -47.71 48.26
N GLN A 2 -9.26 -46.95 48.58
CA GLN A 2 -9.33 -45.86 49.55
C GLN A 2 -9.80 -44.57 48.85
N ARG A 3 -11.03 -44.10 49.16
CA ARG A 3 -11.66 -42.89 48.59
C ARG A 3 -10.73 -41.67 48.58
N ARG A 4 -9.87 -41.55 49.59
CA ARG A 4 -8.91 -40.45 49.74
C ARG A 4 -7.84 -40.44 48.64
N GLN A 5 -7.36 -41.61 48.24
CA GLN A 5 -6.40 -41.74 47.14
C GLN A 5 -7.03 -41.41 45.79
N PHE A 6 -8.31 -41.77 45.60
CA PHE A 6 -9.07 -41.43 44.41
C PHE A 6 -9.27 -39.91 44.27
N LEU A 7 -9.62 -39.23 45.35
CA LEU A 7 -9.79 -37.77 45.37
C LEU A 7 -8.47 -37.02 45.12
N LEU A 8 -7.36 -37.52 45.69
CA LEU A 8 -6.04 -36.92 45.44
C LEU A 8 -5.57 -37.13 44.00
N ALA A 9 -5.78 -38.31 43.43
CA ALA A 9 -5.42 -38.60 42.05
C ALA A 9 -6.22 -37.78 41.03
N SER A 10 -7.52 -37.57 41.28
CA SER A 10 -8.37 -36.75 40.42
C SER A 10 -8.05 -35.25 40.49
N ALA A 11 -7.68 -34.73 41.67
CA ALA A 11 -7.21 -33.35 41.81
C ALA A 11 -5.88 -33.11 41.07
N ALA A 12 -4.96 -34.08 41.10
CA ALA A 12 -3.70 -33.99 40.36
C ALA A 12 -3.92 -34.00 38.83
N ALA A 13 -4.87 -34.79 38.32
CA ALA A 13 -5.20 -34.81 36.90
C ALA A 13 -5.80 -33.48 36.40
N ALA A 14 -6.54 -32.76 37.26
CA ALA A 14 -7.08 -31.44 36.93
C ALA A 14 -6.01 -30.32 36.89
N SER A 15 -4.81 -30.59 37.41
CA SER A 15 -3.67 -29.66 37.40
C SER A 15 -2.72 -29.85 36.21
N LEU A 16 -3.05 -30.74 35.26
CA LEU A 16 -2.34 -30.79 33.99
C LEU A 16 -2.39 -29.39 33.35
N PRO A 17 -1.25 -28.74 33.09
CA PRO A 17 -1.27 -27.49 32.37
C PRO A 17 -1.78 -27.85 30.98
N TRP A 18 -3.04 -27.54 30.69
CA TRP A 18 -3.47 -27.32 29.33
C TRP A 18 -2.56 -26.20 28.83
N SER A 19 -1.46 -26.65 28.22
CA SER A 19 -0.41 -25.86 27.63
C SER A 19 -1.04 -24.63 26.99
N GLY A 20 -0.53 -23.45 27.34
CA GLY A 20 -0.90 -22.12 26.84
C GLY A 20 -0.74 -21.96 25.33
N ARG A 21 -1.33 -22.87 24.56
CA ARG A 21 -1.59 -22.73 23.15
C ARG A 21 -2.87 -21.93 23.05
N LEU A 22 -2.71 -20.61 23.12
CA LEU A 22 -3.63 -19.74 22.39
C LEU A 22 -3.55 -20.18 20.93
N PHE A 23 -4.54 -20.93 20.47
CA PHE A 23 -4.78 -21.08 19.05
C PHE A 23 -5.27 -19.72 18.56
N ALA A 24 -4.34 -18.86 18.15
CA ALA A 24 -4.68 -17.69 17.38
C ALA A 24 -5.35 -18.20 16.09
N ALA A 25 -6.67 -17.98 15.97
CA ALA A 25 -7.35 -18.21 14.71
C ALA A 25 -6.62 -17.39 13.63
N PRO A 26 -6.25 -17.99 12.47
CA PRO A 26 -5.71 -17.23 11.36
C PRO A 26 -6.64 -16.06 11.06
N ARG A 27 -6.09 -14.86 10.86
CA ARG A 27 -6.90 -13.70 10.44
C ARG A 27 -7.51 -14.03 9.07
N ASP A 28 -8.79 -14.37 9.07
CA ASP A 28 -9.53 -14.84 7.91
C ASP A 28 -9.95 -13.72 6.95
N SER A 29 -9.01 -12.85 6.59
CA SER A 29 -9.26 -11.85 5.55
C SER A 29 -8.02 -11.64 4.71
N ALA A 30 -7.74 -12.58 3.82
CA ALA A 30 -6.93 -12.27 2.65
C ALA A 30 -7.64 -11.13 1.91
N ARG A 31 -7.10 -9.92 2.00
CA ARG A 31 -7.64 -8.75 1.28
C ARG A 31 -6.97 -8.72 -0.09
N MET A 32 -7.74 -9.03 -1.13
CA MET A 32 -7.30 -8.97 -2.51
C MET A 32 -7.79 -7.65 -3.12
N LEU A 33 -6.85 -6.79 -3.53
CA LEU A 33 -7.12 -5.60 -4.32
C LEU A 33 -6.70 -5.89 -5.77
N VAL A 34 -7.67 -5.87 -6.69
CA VAL A 34 -7.41 -6.00 -8.13
C VAL A 34 -7.63 -4.65 -8.78
N VAL A 35 -6.54 -4.04 -9.27
CA VAL A 35 -6.60 -2.76 -10.00
C VAL A 35 -6.49 -3.05 -11.49
N PHE A 36 -7.61 -2.96 -12.20
CA PHE A 36 -7.63 -3.05 -13.66
C PHE A 36 -7.28 -1.70 -14.29
N LEU A 37 -6.06 -1.57 -14.79
CA LEU A 37 -5.63 -0.41 -15.56
C LEU A 37 -5.96 -0.64 -17.04
N ARG A 38 -7.16 -0.23 -17.47
CA ARG A 38 -7.53 -0.28 -18.90
C ARG A 38 -6.59 0.65 -19.69
N GLY A 39 -5.94 0.12 -20.73
CA GLY A 39 -5.10 0.90 -21.64
C GLY A 39 -3.69 1.25 -21.14
N GLY A 40 -3.20 0.63 -20.06
CA GLY A 40 -1.83 0.89 -19.57
C GLY A 40 -1.64 2.31 -19.02
N TYR A 41 -2.73 2.94 -18.58
CA TYR A 41 -2.73 4.30 -18.09
C TYR A 41 -2.05 4.40 -16.71
N ASP A 42 -1.06 5.29 -16.62
CA ASP A 42 -0.33 5.60 -15.40
C ASP A 42 -0.73 6.99 -14.89
N SER A 43 -1.47 7.00 -13.77
CA SER A 43 -1.99 8.23 -13.18
C SER A 43 -0.90 9.23 -12.83
N ASN A 44 0.27 8.75 -12.39
CA ASN A 44 1.36 9.62 -11.96
C ASN A 44 2.24 10.08 -13.15
N ASN A 45 1.94 9.58 -14.35
CA ASN A 45 2.52 10.08 -15.60
C ASN A 45 1.59 11.10 -16.27
N LEU A 46 0.26 10.95 -16.15
CA LEU A 46 -0.68 11.99 -16.58
C LEU A 46 -0.70 13.17 -15.62
N LEU A 47 -0.99 12.92 -14.33
CA LEU A 47 -1.07 13.91 -13.27
C LEU A 47 0.17 13.76 -12.38
N VAL A 48 1.20 14.52 -12.71
CA VAL A 48 2.53 14.42 -12.16
C VAL A 48 2.60 15.14 -10.81
N PRO A 49 2.91 14.46 -9.69
CA PRO A 49 3.15 15.10 -8.40
C PRO A 49 4.57 15.71 -8.35
N HIS A 50 4.80 16.75 -9.16
CA HIS A 50 6.14 17.30 -9.42
C HIS A 50 6.86 17.89 -8.20
N ALA A 51 6.16 18.17 -7.10
CA ALA A 51 6.80 18.59 -5.84
C ALA A 51 7.30 17.41 -4.99
N SER A 52 6.93 16.17 -5.30
CA SER A 52 7.24 15.00 -4.48
C SER A 52 8.61 14.40 -4.79
N ASP A 53 9.56 14.47 -3.86
CA ASP A 53 10.85 13.80 -4.01
C ASP A 53 10.72 12.28 -4.11
N PHE A 54 9.75 11.70 -3.39
CA PHE A 54 9.46 10.27 -3.47
C PHE A 54 9.06 9.83 -4.88
N TYR A 55 8.31 10.67 -5.62
CA TYR A 55 7.94 10.34 -7.00
C TYR A 55 9.19 10.18 -7.90
N TYR A 56 10.15 11.08 -7.78
CA TYR A 56 11.39 11.02 -8.56
C TYR A 56 12.29 9.85 -8.12
N GLN A 57 12.42 9.61 -6.81
CA GLN A 57 13.21 8.52 -6.26
C GLN A 57 12.62 7.15 -6.61
N ALA A 58 11.31 7.00 -6.57
CA ALA A 58 10.62 5.75 -6.90
C ALA A 58 10.60 5.47 -8.41
N ARG A 59 10.85 6.47 -9.26
CA ARG A 59 10.68 6.39 -10.72
C ARG A 59 11.89 6.93 -11.50
N PRO A 60 13.11 6.46 -11.24
CA PRO A 60 14.34 7.03 -11.80
C PRO A 60 14.37 7.06 -13.34
N THR A 61 13.66 6.16 -14.00
CA THR A 61 13.61 6.06 -15.47
C THR A 61 12.29 6.55 -16.09
N LEU A 62 11.26 6.83 -15.28
CA LEU A 62 9.90 7.11 -15.76
C LEU A 62 9.37 8.48 -15.31
N ALA A 63 10.02 9.13 -14.34
CA ALA A 63 9.54 10.40 -13.81
C ALA A 63 9.57 11.49 -14.88
N ILE A 64 8.48 12.25 -14.98
CA ILE A 64 8.42 13.45 -15.80
C ILE A 64 9.19 14.57 -15.11
N VAL A 65 10.06 15.24 -15.88
CA VAL A 65 10.90 16.35 -15.40
C VAL A 65 10.03 17.43 -14.76
N ARG A 66 10.50 17.99 -13.64
CA ARG A 66 9.83 19.08 -12.92
C ARG A 66 9.56 20.26 -13.86
N PRO A 67 8.47 21.02 -13.66
CA PRO A 67 8.14 22.15 -14.52
C PRO A 67 9.31 23.10 -14.71
N ASP A 68 9.64 23.37 -15.96
CA ASP A 68 10.71 24.27 -16.38
C ASP A 68 10.27 25.00 -17.65
N ALA A 69 10.21 26.33 -17.57
CA ALA A 69 9.76 27.19 -18.67
C ALA A 69 10.69 27.09 -19.90
N ALA A 70 11.96 26.73 -19.72
CA ALA A 70 12.91 26.54 -20.82
C ALA A 70 12.82 25.14 -21.46
N ASN A 71 12.16 24.19 -20.81
CA ASN A 71 12.06 22.81 -21.27
C ASN A 71 10.61 22.46 -21.68
N PRO A 72 10.28 22.39 -22.97
CA PRO A 72 8.93 22.07 -23.43
C PRO A 72 8.48 20.65 -23.03
N ASN A 73 9.43 19.75 -22.78
CA ASN A 73 9.20 18.36 -22.36
C ASN A 73 9.06 18.22 -20.82
N SER A 74 9.09 19.31 -20.07
CA SER A 74 8.81 19.31 -18.64
C SER A 74 7.30 19.22 -18.36
N ALA A 75 6.93 18.81 -17.15
CA ALA A 75 5.55 18.81 -16.72
C ALA A 75 4.93 20.21 -16.87
N VAL A 76 3.69 20.27 -17.36
CA VAL A 76 2.91 21.51 -17.42
C VAL A 76 2.36 21.79 -16.02
N ALA A 77 2.89 22.80 -15.32
CA ALA A 77 2.43 23.11 -13.97
C ALA A 77 0.94 23.48 -13.94
N LEU A 78 0.17 22.81 -13.08
CA LEU A 78 -1.20 23.18 -12.73
C LEU A 78 -1.22 24.04 -11.47
N ASP A 79 -0.40 23.65 -10.49
CA ASP A 79 -0.17 24.40 -9.26
C ASP A 79 1.27 24.15 -8.75
N THR A 80 1.55 24.56 -7.51
CA THR A 80 2.85 24.40 -6.85
C THR A 80 3.26 22.96 -6.57
N ARG A 81 2.36 21.97 -6.72
CA ARG A 81 2.58 20.56 -6.38
C ARG A 81 2.32 19.58 -7.52
N TRP A 82 1.43 19.94 -8.45
CA TRP A 82 0.90 19.09 -9.50
C TRP A 82 1.09 19.70 -10.87
N GLY A 83 1.26 18.82 -11.86
CA GLY A 83 1.37 19.19 -13.26
C GLY A 83 0.84 18.10 -14.17
N LEU A 84 0.68 18.41 -15.44
CA LEU A 84 0.29 17.46 -16.47
C LEU A 84 1.49 16.97 -17.27
N ASN A 85 1.35 15.80 -17.87
CA ASN A 85 2.26 15.32 -18.89
C ASN A 85 2.44 16.38 -20.00
N PRO A 86 3.68 16.65 -20.48
CA PRO A 86 3.92 17.60 -21.57
C PRO A 86 3.07 17.35 -22.83
N VAL A 87 2.71 16.11 -23.14
CA VAL A 87 1.87 15.75 -24.29
C VAL A 87 0.46 16.34 -24.20
N MET A 88 -0.02 16.71 -23.01
CA MET A 88 -1.34 17.29 -22.81
C MET A 88 -1.41 18.80 -23.12
N ARG A 89 -0.27 19.46 -23.37
CA ARG A 89 -0.20 20.91 -23.59
C ARG A 89 -1.11 21.38 -24.72
N ASP A 90 -1.13 20.66 -25.82
CA ASP A 90 -1.88 21.05 -27.02
C ASP A 90 -3.35 20.58 -26.99
N ALA A 91 -3.67 19.63 -26.11
CA ALA A 91 -5.00 19.02 -26.05
C ALA A 91 -6.00 19.79 -25.15
N LEU A 92 -5.52 20.64 -24.25
CA LEU A 92 -6.34 21.24 -23.19
C LEU A 92 -6.40 22.78 -23.19
N LEU A 93 -5.72 23.49 -24.10
CA LEU A 93 -5.66 24.96 -24.04
C LEU A 93 -6.76 25.67 -24.88
N PRO A 94 -7.27 26.85 -24.43
CA PRO A 94 -6.89 27.54 -23.20
C PRO A 94 -7.83 27.16 -22.03
N LEU A 95 -7.23 26.77 -20.90
CA LEU A 95 -7.91 26.72 -19.59
C LEU A 95 -8.05 28.13 -19.00
#